data_AF-A0AAU8Z2Q5-F1
#
_entry.id   AF-A0AAU8Z2Q5-F1
#
_cell.length_a   1.000
_cell.length_b   1.000
_cell.length_c   1.000
_cell.angle_alpha   90.00
_cell.angle_beta   90.00
_cell.angle_gamma   90.00
#
_symmetry.space_group_name_H-M   'P 1'
#
loop_
_entity.id
_entity.type
_entity.pdbx_description
1 polymer ?
#
loop_
_entity_poly.entity_id
_entity_poly.type
_entity_poly.pdbx_seq_one_letter_code
_entity_poly.pdbx_strand_id
1 'polypeptide(L)' 'MGNQKFYTIQNENGSFIPNNLFLDYELCVVNAVKFRTLVGAREYKKCLRKDKIFKIIEVNCSFKEVEEK' A
#
# COMPACT_ATOMS: atom_id res chain seq x y z
N MET A 1 3.53 -16.42 16.47
CA MET A 1 2.89 -15.17 15.99
C MET A 1 2.81 -15.25 14.47
N GLY A 2 1.59 -15.30 13.91
CA GLY A 2 1.41 -15.51 12.46
C GLY A 2 1.89 -14.30 11.66
N ASN A 3 2.62 -14.55 10.56
CA ASN A 3 3.00 -13.52 9.61
C ASN A 3 1.76 -12.75 9.17
N GLN A 4 1.67 -11.45 9.49
CA GLN A 4 0.58 -10.63 9.01
C GLN A 4 0.84 -10.31 7.54
N LYS A 5 0.01 -10.90 6.68
CA LYS A 5 -0.02 -10.64 5.25
C LYS A 5 -1.04 -9.55 4.92
N PHE A 6 -0.66 -8.61 4.07
CA PHE A 6 -1.59 -7.63 3.51
C PHE A 6 -1.20 -7.22 2.09
N TYR A 7 -2.07 -6.48 1.44
CA TYR A 7 -1.84 -5.94 0.11
C TYR A 7 -1.88 -4.41 0.14
N THR A 8 -1.11 -3.78 -0.73
CA THR A 8 -1.12 -2.33 -0.95
C THR A 8 -0.88 -2.03 -2.42
N ILE A 9 -0.83 -0.76 -2.80
CA ILE A 9 -0.63 -0.32 -4.18
C ILE A 9 0.48 0.72 -4.23
N GLN A 10 1.38 0.56 -5.19
CA GLN A 10 2.42 1.52 -5.53
C GLN A 10 2.18 2.11 -6.92
N ASN A 11 2.64 3.34 -7.12
CA ASN A 11 2.75 3.94 -8.45
C ASN A 11 4.01 3.43 -9.18
N GLU A 12 4.22 3.91 -10.40
CA GLU A 12 5.37 3.53 -11.24
C GLU A 12 6.74 3.85 -10.60
N ASN A 13 6.78 4.88 -9.76
CA ASN A 13 7.98 5.32 -9.05
C ASN A 13 8.24 4.54 -7.75
N GLY A 14 7.44 3.50 -7.47
CA GLY A 14 7.57 2.68 -6.25
C GLY A 14 7.05 3.37 -4.98
N SER A 15 6.43 4.54 -5.10
CA SER A 15 5.82 5.25 -3.95
C SER A 15 4.44 4.68 -3.65
N PHE A 16 4.11 4.58 -2.35
CA PHE A 16 2.78 4.16 -1.93
C PHE A 16 1.73 5.22 -2.26
N ILE A 17 0.49 4.78 -2.48
CA ILE A 17 -0.63 5.69 -2.67
C ILE A 17 -1.21 6.05 -1.30
N PRO A 18 -1.40 7.35 -0.99
CA PRO A 18 -2.07 7.77 0.23
C PRO A 18 -3.55 7.38 0.22
N ASN A 19 -4.14 7.27 1.41
CA ASN A 19 -5.59 7.08 1.56
C ASN A 19 -6.40 8.31 1.11
N ASN A 20 -5.75 9.46 0.98
CA ASN A 20 -6.39 10.68 0.49
C ASN A 20 -6.05 10.90 -0.99
N LEU A 21 -7.04 10.69 -1.86
CA LEU A 21 -6.92 10.85 -3.31
C LEU A 21 -6.78 12.32 -3.76
N PHE A 22 -6.95 13.28 -2.84
CA PHE A 22 -6.80 14.72 -3.08
C PHE A 22 -5.43 15.27 -2.65
N LEU A 23 -4.53 14.44 -2.10
CA LEU A 23 -3.18 14.88 -1.77
C LEU A 23 -2.35 15.03 -3.04
N ASP A 24 -1.64 16.16 -3.13
CA ASP A 24 -0.69 16.42 -4.21
C ASP A 24 0.44 15.40 -4.15
N TYR A 25 0.74 14.74 -5.28
CA TYR A 25 1.67 13.61 -5.35
C TYR A 25 3.14 14.02 -5.11
N GLU A 26 3.42 15.30 -4.91
CA GLU A 26 4.74 15.84 -4.56
C GLU A 26 5.09 15.69 -3.07
N LEU A 27 4.12 15.32 -2.22
CA LEU A 27 4.38 15.12 -0.80
C LEU A 27 4.89 13.70 -0.50
N CYS A 28 5.86 13.62 0.41
CA CYS A 28 6.41 12.36 0.92
C CYS A 28 5.27 11.53 1.54
N VAL A 29 4.79 10.51 0.82
CA VAL A 29 3.62 9.74 1.24
C VAL A 29 3.98 8.86 2.44
N VAL A 30 3.61 9.33 3.63
CA VAL A 30 3.89 8.65 4.91
C VAL A 30 2.91 7.50 5.20
N ASN A 31 1.82 7.40 4.43
CA ASN A 31 0.71 6.47 4.69
C ASN A 31 0.35 5.68 3.42
N ALA A 32 0.25 4.35 3.54
CA ALA A 32 -0.15 3.46 2.45
C ALA A 32 -1.56 2.91 2.67
N VAL A 33 -2.38 2.84 1.61
CA VAL A 33 -3.66 2.11 1.69
C VAL A 33 -3.39 0.62 1.89
N LYS A 34 -3.98 0.04 2.94
CA LYS A 34 -3.83 -1.36 3.32
C LYS A 34 -5.11 -2.14 2.99
N PHE A 35 -4.96 -3.24 2.27
CA PHE A 35 -6.04 -4.18 1.96
C PHE A 35 -5.77 -5.52 2.62
N ARG A 36 -6.81 -6.09 3.25
CA ARG A 36 -6.74 -7.43 3.85
C ARG A 36 -6.76 -8.54 2.80
N THR A 37 -7.36 -8.29 1.64
CA THR A 37 -7.54 -9.28 0.57
C THR A 37 -7.04 -8.75 -0.77
N LEU A 38 -6.54 -9.65 -1.61
CA LEU A 38 -6.12 -9.32 -2.98
C LEU A 38 -7.30 -8.82 -3.83
N VAL A 39 -8.50 -9.36 -3.59
CA VAL A 39 -9.73 -8.93 -4.28
C VAL A 39 -10.02 -7.46 -4.00
N GLY A 40 -9.95 -7.02 -2.73
CA GLY A 40 -10.15 -5.63 -2.37
C GLY A 40 -9.14 -4.69 -3.03
N ALA A 41 -7.86 -5.08 -3.09
CA ALA A 41 -6.83 -4.30 -3.79
C ALA A 41 -7.08 -4.22 -5.31
N ARG A 42 -7.58 -5.29 -5.93
CA ARG A 42 -7.93 -5.31 -7.36
C ARG A 42 -9.12 -4.39 -7.66
N GLU A 43 -10.17 -4.46 -6.85
CA GLU A 43 -11.34 -3.58 -7.02
C GLU A 43 -10.95 -2.10 -6.87
N TYR A 44 -10.16 -1.76 -5.85
CA TYR A 44 -9.66 -0.40 -5.70
C TYR A 44 -8.81 0.06 -6.89
N LYS A 45 -7.91 -0.80 -7.39
CA LYS A 45 -7.06 -0.47 -8.55
C LYS A 45 -7.89 -0.14 -9.81
N LYS A 46 -9.07 -0.73 -10.00
CA LYS A 46 -9.95 -0.41 -11.14
C LYS A 46 -10.45 1.04 -11.11
N CYS A 47 -10.56 1.62 -9.92
CA CYS A 47 -11.01 3.00 -9.71
C CYS A 47 -9.89 4.04 -9.87
N LEU A 48 -8.64 3.60 -9.99
CA LEU A 48 -7.50 4.48 -10.18
C LEU A 48 -7.42 4.99 -11.63
N ARG A 49 -6.73 6.13 -11.78
CA ARG A 49 -6.42 6.75 -13.08
C ARG A 49 -5.79 5.74 -14.06
N LYS A 50 -6.42 5.57 -15.22
CA LYS A 50 -5.99 4.58 -16.24
C LYS A 50 -4.76 5.03 -17.03
N ASP A 51 -4.46 6.32 -17.02
CA ASP A 51 -3.29 6.92 -17.65
C ASP A 51 -1.99 6.72 -16.84
N LYS A 52 -2.10 6.24 -15.59
CA LYS A 52 -0.95 5.98 -14.71
C LYS A 52 -0.75 4.49 -14.47
N ILE A 53 0.50 4.08 -14.30
CA ILE A 53 0.83 2.69 -13.99
C ILE A 53 0.80 2.48 -12.47
N PHE A 54 -0.04 1.53 -12.03
CA PHE A 54 -0.16 1.12 -10.63
C PHE A 54 0.09 -0.37 -10.46
N LYS A 55 0.84 -0.75 -9.42
CA LYS A 55 1.19 -2.13 -9.10
C LYS A 55 0.62 -2.51 -7.73
N ILE A 56 0.00 -3.69 -7.65
CA ILE A 56 -0.43 -4.26 -6.36
C ILE A 56 0.79 -4.94 -5.75
N ILE A 57 1.09 -4.62 -4.49
CA ILE A 57 2.20 -5.17 -3.73
C ILE A 57 1.64 -6.06 -2.63
N GLU A 58 2.15 -7.28 -2.52
CA GLU A 58 1.92 -8.16 -1.39
C GLU A 58 3.01 -7.92 -0.34
N VAL A 59 2.61 -7.60 0.88
CA VAL A 59 3.50 -7.35 2.00
C VAL A 59 3.34 -8.47 3.01
N ASN A 60 4.46 -9.11 3.34
CA ASN A 60 4.54 -10.15 4.36
C ASN A 60 5.36 -9.60 5.54
N CYS A 61 4.71 -9.38 6.68
CA CYS A 61 5.37 -8.85 7.87
C CYS A 61 5.88 -9.98 8.76
N SER A 62 7.13 -9.85 9.20
CA SER A 62 7.70 -10.57 10.33
C SER A 62 7.77 -9.65 11.54
N PHE A 63 7.35 -10.14 12.71
CA PHE A 63 7.47 -9.41 13.96
C PHE A 63 8.77 -9.80 14.66
N LYS A 64 9.47 -8.81 15.20
CA LYS A 64 10.60 -9.00 16.10
C LYS A 64 10.36 -8.15 17.33
N GLU A 65 10.40 -8.78 18.50
CA GLU A 65 10.35 -8.08 19.78
C GLU A 65 11.68 -7.36 20.01
N VAL A 66 11.60 -6.14 20.54
CA VAL A 66 12.77 -5.32 20.87
C VAL A 66 12.70 -5.03 22.36
N GLU A 67 13.76 -5.34 23.10
CA GLU A 67 13.87 -4.98 24.52
C GLU A 67 14.07 -3.47 24.64
N GLU A 68 13.16 -2.79 25.33
CA GLU A 68 13.34 -1.39 25.72
C GLU A 68 14.28 -1.34 26.94
N LYS A 69 15.34 -0.53 26.83
CA LYS A 69 16.30 -0.27 27.93
C LYS A 69 15.84 0.88 28.80
#